data_AF-A0A1Y3Y2R0-F1
#
_entry.id   AF-A0A1Y3Y2R0-F1
#
_cell.length_a   1.000
_cell.length_b   1.000
_cell.length_c   1.000
_cell.angle_alpha   90.00
_cell.angle_beta   90.00
_cell.angle_gamma   90.00
#
_symmetry.space_group_name_H-M   'P 1'
#
loop_
_entity.id
_entity.type
_entity.pdbx_description
1 polymer ?
#
loop_
_entity_poly.entity_id
_entity_poly.type
_entity_poly.pdbx_seq_one_letter_code
_entity_poly.pdbx_strand_id
1 'polypeptide(L)'
;MEIGNDAKRLHTQLDQCVEKLDSAKKRMQQDMENIWEDLANAQTLEDIENVQSCIAMVMNYRMATRDLQDFEELNTALDNFVSDINVLKEAVNDRNLLQKEIASLRNKYSNAELDFDVNAVLEDVISSAENAIDTKDHVWRTQYLTLGNQTREEIHIWKDNTRILPAFLKQETIEAVEKMKVEADQIVSKAMIEDVVFYFKKLNPEERTRCLALLMSNNEEC
;
A
#
# COMPACT_ATOMS: atom_id res chain seq x y z
N MET A 1 28.07 -43.32 58.31
CA MET A 1 28.58 -42.02 57.82
C MET A 1 27.98 -41.63 56.45
N GLU A 2 27.04 -42.42 55.90
CA GLU A 2 26.47 -42.19 54.57
C GLU A 2 25.28 -41.21 54.56
N ILE A 3 24.41 -41.27 55.59
CA ILE A 3 23.21 -40.41 55.70
C ILE A 3 23.53 -38.91 55.73
N GLY A 4 24.66 -38.52 56.35
CA GLY A 4 25.09 -37.12 56.43
C GLY A 4 25.64 -36.55 55.12
N ASN A 5 26.19 -37.40 54.25
CA ASN A 5 26.67 -36.99 52.92
C ASN A 5 25.51 -36.91 51.91
N ASP A 6 24.55 -37.83 52.00
CA ASP A 6 23.34 -37.79 51.18
C ASP A 6 22.45 -36.58 51.50
N ALA A 7 22.30 -36.23 52.79
CA ALA A 7 21.58 -35.03 53.21
C ALA A 7 22.23 -33.73 52.68
N LYS A 8 23.56 -33.64 52.71
CA LYS A 8 24.30 -32.50 52.13
C LYS A 8 24.11 -32.42 50.61
N ARG A 9 24.17 -33.56 49.90
CA ARG A 9 23.93 -33.61 48.45
C ARG A 9 22.52 -33.15 48.10
N LEU A 10 21.51 -33.60 48.85
CA LEU A 10 20.12 -33.19 48.65
C LEU A 10 19.93 -31.70 48.91
N HIS A 11 20.55 -31.15 49.96
CA HIS A 11 20.53 -29.70 50.20
C HIS A 11 21.16 -28.91 49.05
N THR A 12 22.35 -29.30 48.57
CA THR A 12 22.98 -28.62 47.43
C THR A 12 22.12 -28.71 46.15
N GLN A 13 21.46 -29.85 45.90
CA GLN A 13 20.53 -29.98 44.77
C GLN A 13 19.29 -29.12 44.92
N LEU A 14 18.76 -29.01 46.14
CA LEU A 14 17.62 -28.14 46.45
C LEU A 14 17.99 -26.67 46.24
N ASP A 15 19.14 -26.23 46.75
CA ASP A 15 19.63 -24.86 46.59
C ASP A 15 19.80 -24.51 45.10
N GLN A 16 20.43 -25.40 44.32
CA GLN A 16 20.56 -25.23 42.87
C GLN A 16 19.21 -25.18 42.14
N CYS A 17 18.22 -25.95 42.62
CA CYS A 17 16.88 -25.94 42.06
C CYS A 17 16.18 -24.61 42.37
N VAL A 18 16.30 -24.11 43.61
CA VAL A 18 15.76 -22.83 44.04
C VAL A 18 16.39 -21.67 43.26
N GLU A 19 17.71 -21.66 43.07
CA GLU A 19 18.39 -20.64 42.27
C GLU A 19 17.93 -20.61 40.80
N LYS A 20 17.72 -21.80 40.21
CA LYS A 20 17.18 -21.91 38.84
C LYS A 20 15.75 -21.38 38.76
N LEU A 21 14.91 -21.71 39.74
CA LEU A 21 13.54 -21.22 39.80
C LEU A 21 13.48 -19.70 40.00
N ASP A 22 14.33 -19.14 40.85
CA ASP A 22 14.39 -17.68 41.07
C ASP A 22 14.87 -16.94 39.82
N SER A 23 15.89 -17.50 39.13
CA SER A 23 16.39 -16.95 37.87
C SER A 23 15.32 -17.01 36.76
N ALA A 24 14.58 -18.12 36.67
CA ALA A 24 13.48 -18.27 35.72
C ALA A 24 12.35 -17.27 36.01
N LYS A 25 11.97 -17.12 37.29
CA LYS A 25 10.95 -16.16 37.71
C LYS A 25 11.35 -14.72 37.35
N LYS A 26 12.58 -14.31 37.63
CA LYS A 26 13.09 -12.97 37.28
C LYS A 26 13.06 -12.72 35.78
N ARG A 27 13.46 -13.72 34.98
CA ARG A 27 13.38 -13.62 33.51
C ARG A 27 11.94 -13.44 33.04
N MET A 28 11.01 -14.25 33.55
CA MET A 28 9.58 -14.12 33.20
C MET A 28 9.03 -12.73 33.52
N GLN A 29 9.37 -12.17 34.70
CA GLN A 29 8.94 -10.83 35.08
C GLN A 29 9.53 -9.76 34.16
N GLN A 30 10.81 -9.87 33.81
CA GLN A 30 11.45 -8.95 32.88
C GLN A 30 10.80 -9.02 31.50
N ASP A 31 10.52 -10.22 30.98
CA ASP A 31 9.88 -10.38 29.67
C ASP A 31 8.48 -9.74 29.66
N MET A 32 7.72 -9.86 30.75
CA MET A 32 6.42 -9.20 30.92
C MET A 32 6.53 -7.67 30.99
N GLU A 33 7.53 -7.14 31.71
CA GLU A 33 7.76 -5.70 31.83
C GLU A 33 8.19 -5.09 30.49
N ASN A 34 9.05 -5.79 29.74
CA ASN A 34 9.51 -5.35 28.43
C ASN A 34 8.35 -5.18 27.43
N ILE A 35 7.32 -6.04 27.48
CA ILE A 35 6.14 -5.89 26.60
C ILE A 35 5.48 -4.52 26.77
N TRP A 36 5.32 -4.05 28.01
CA TRP A 36 4.70 -2.76 28.28
C TRP A 36 5.61 -1.60 27.86
N GLU A 37 6.92 -1.73 28.02
CA GLU A 37 7.89 -0.74 27.54
C GLU A 37 7.92 -0.68 26.01
N ASP A 38 7.97 -1.82 25.33
CA ASP A 38 7.96 -1.92 23.87
C ASP A 38 6.65 -1.36 23.31
N LEU A 39 5.51 -1.69 23.93
CA LEU A 39 4.20 -1.19 23.54
C LEU A 39 4.07 0.32 23.71
N ALA A 40 4.57 0.87 24.83
CA ALA A 40 4.54 2.31 25.08
C ALA A 40 5.42 3.10 24.09
N ASN A 41 6.44 2.46 23.51
CA ASN A 41 7.36 3.05 22.55
C ASN A 41 7.05 2.71 21.09
N ALA A 42 5.99 1.95 20.82
CA ALA A 42 5.64 1.51 19.47
C ALA A 42 5.26 2.71 18.58
N GLN A 43 5.88 2.79 17.40
CA GLN A 43 5.63 3.86 16.42
C GLN A 43 5.30 3.34 15.03
N THR A 44 5.56 2.06 14.76
CA THR A 44 5.36 1.42 13.47
C THR A 44 4.52 0.15 13.61
N LEU A 45 4.00 -0.35 12.48
CA LEU A 45 3.33 -1.65 12.45
C LEU A 45 4.28 -2.79 12.85
N GLU A 46 5.55 -2.70 12.48
CA GLU A 46 6.57 -3.69 12.85
C GLU A 46 6.77 -3.77 14.36
N ASP A 47 6.72 -2.62 15.06
CA ASP A 47 6.79 -2.60 16.53
C ASP A 47 5.60 -3.35 17.16
N ILE A 48 4.38 -3.15 16.62
CA ILE A 48 3.19 -3.87 17.08
C ILE A 48 3.31 -5.38 16.84
N GLU A 49 3.77 -5.79 15.65
CA GLU A 49 3.99 -7.21 15.33
C GLU A 49 5.06 -7.84 16.25
N ASN A 50 6.11 -7.09 16.60
CA ASN A 50 7.12 -7.50 17.57
C ASN A 50 6.53 -7.69 18.97
N VAL A 51 5.70 -6.75 19.44
CA VAL A 51 4.99 -6.86 20.72
C VAL A 51 4.09 -8.11 20.74
N GLN A 52 3.33 -8.39 19.67
CA GLN A 52 2.50 -9.59 19.58
C GLN A 52 3.33 -10.88 19.67
N SER A 53 4.52 -10.90 19.05
CA SER A 53 5.46 -12.02 19.18
C SER A 53 5.96 -12.20 20.62
N CYS A 54 6.28 -11.11 21.31
CA CYS A 54 6.66 -11.12 22.73
C CYS A 54 5.52 -11.62 23.63
N ILE A 55 4.28 -11.16 23.39
CA ILE A 55 3.09 -11.64 24.10
C ILE A 55 2.93 -13.15 23.90
N ALA A 56 3.00 -13.64 22.67
CA ALA A 56 2.90 -15.08 22.37
C ALA A 56 3.98 -15.90 23.10
N MET A 57 5.20 -15.36 23.22
CA MET A 57 6.27 -16.00 24.00
C MET A 57 5.94 -16.04 25.49
N VAL A 58 5.50 -14.91 26.06
CA VAL A 58 5.16 -14.79 27.49
C VAL A 58 3.98 -15.70 27.85
N MET A 59 2.94 -15.78 27.02
CA MET A 59 1.78 -16.66 27.22
C MET A 59 2.13 -18.16 27.30
N ASN A 60 3.31 -18.59 26.81
CA ASN A 60 3.77 -19.97 26.99
C ASN A 60 4.28 -20.25 28.41
N TYR A 61 4.47 -19.24 29.24
CA TYR A 61 4.85 -19.41 30.63
C TYR A 61 3.67 -19.87 31.50
N ARG A 62 3.97 -20.60 32.58
CA ARG A 62 2.98 -20.86 33.63
C ARG A 62 2.80 -19.62 34.50
N MET A 63 1.87 -18.75 34.13
CA MET A 63 1.51 -17.54 34.88
C MET A 63 0.16 -17.65 35.58
N ALA A 64 -0.21 -16.63 36.36
CA ALA A 64 -1.52 -16.58 36.98
C ALA A 64 -2.60 -16.37 35.92
N THR A 65 -3.80 -16.91 36.15
CA THR A 65 -4.92 -16.82 35.20
C THR A 65 -5.29 -15.38 34.85
N ARG A 66 -5.15 -14.45 35.79
CA ARG A 66 -5.41 -13.03 35.56
C ARG A 66 -4.42 -12.43 34.56
N ASP A 67 -3.12 -12.62 34.78
CA ASP A 67 -2.08 -12.09 33.89
C ASP A 67 -2.25 -12.66 32.47
N LEU A 68 -2.62 -13.94 32.36
CA LEU A 68 -2.92 -14.58 31.08
C LEU A 68 -4.09 -13.88 30.38
N GLN A 69 -5.18 -13.61 31.10
CA GLN A 69 -6.35 -12.93 30.56
C GLN A 69 -6.00 -11.50 30.09
N ASP A 70 -5.23 -10.75 30.87
CA ASP A 70 -4.82 -9.39 30.52
C ASP A 70 -4.01 -9.38 29.19
N PHE A 71 -3.11 -10.36 28.99
CA PHE A 71 -2.39 -10.52 27.72
C PHE A 71 -3.25 -11.01 26.55
N GLU A 72 -4.24 -11.87 26.80
CA GLU A 72 -5.19 -12.30 25.77
C GLU A 72 -6.05 -11.12 25.27
N GLU A 73 -6.51 -10.27 26.18
CA GLU A 73 -7.27 -9.05 25.87
C GLU A 73 -6.41 -8.05 25.08
N LEU A 74 -5.16 -7.82 25.53
CA LEU A 74 -4.21 -6.97 24.82
C LEU A 74 -3.93 -7.50 23.41
N ASN A 75 -3.61 -8.80 23.26
CA ASN A 75 -3.31 -9.37 21.95
C ASN A 75 -4.51 -9.27 21.00
N THR A 76 -5.73 -9.46 21.52
CA THR A 76 -6.97 -9.29 20.75
C THR A 76 -7.16 -7.84 20.28
N ALA A 77 -6.85 -6.86 21.13
CA ALA A 77 -6.91 -5.44 20.76
C ALA A 77 -5.90 -5.12 19.65
N LEU A 78 -4.66 -5.63 19.76
CA LEU A 78 -3.63 -5.47 18.73
C LEU A 78 -4.02 -6.14 17.42
N ASP A 79 -4.54 -7.36 17.45
CA ASP A 79 -5.02 -8.07 16.25
C ASP A 79 -6.13 -7.30 15.53
N ASN A 80 -7.08 -6.75 16.27
CA ASN A 80 -8.14 -5.91 15.71
C ASN A 80 -7.58 -4.65 15.06
N PHE A 81 -6.64 -3.97 15.74
CA PHE A 81 -5.98 -2.79 15.20
C PHE A 81 -5.21 -3.10 13.91
N VAL A 82 -4.41 -4.17 13.90
CA VAL A 82 -3.65 -4.64 12.73
C VAL A 82 -4.60 -4.99 11.58
N SER A 83 -5.70 -5.69 11.86
CA SER A 83 -6.71 -6.02 10.87
C SER A 83 -7.35 -4.77 10.26
N ASP A 84 -7.65 -3.76 11.08
CA ASP A 84 -8.25 -2.51 10.61
C ASP A 84 -7.30 -1.74 9.70
N ILE A 85 -6.03 -1.59 10.06
CA ILE A 85 -5.08 -0.81 9.26
C ILE A 85 -4.67 -1.53 7.97
N ASN A 86 -4.76 -2.87 7.93
CA ASN A 86 -4.47 -3.66 6.74
C ASN A 86 -5.41 -3.34 5.57
N VAL A 87 -6.60 -2.78 5.80
CA VAL A 87 -7.50 -2.30 4.72
C VAL A 87 -6.83 -1.22 3.86
N LEU A 88 -5.91 -0.44 4.42
CA LEU A 88 -5.18 0.59 3.69
C LEU A 88 -4.27 -0.02 2.61
N LYS A 89 -3.69 -1.21 2.87
CA LYS A 89 -2.85 -1.92 1.89
C LYS A 89 -3.65 -2.31 0.64
N GLU A 90 -4.91 -2.68 0.81
CA GLU A 90 -5.81 -3.05 -0.29
C GLU A 90 -6.31 -1.81 -1.05
N ALA A 91 -6.54 -0.71 -0.32
CA ALA A 91 -7.07 0.54 -0.85
C ALA A 91 -6.09 1.32 -1.75
N VAL A 92 -4.79 0.98 -1.77
CA VAL A 92 -3.75 1.63 -2.62
C VAL A 92 -4.07 1.60 -4.12
N ASN A 93 -5.05 0.82 -4.57
CA ASN A 93 -5.46 0.76 -5.98
C ASN A 93 -6.49 1.83 -6.38
N ASP A 94 -7.08 2.53 -5.43
CA ASP A 94 -8.08 3.58 -5.66
C ASP A 94 -7.87 4.73 -4.67
N ARG A 95 -7.57 5.91 -5.19
CA ARG A 95 -7.22 7.07 -4.37
C ARG A 95 -8.40 7.58 -3.53
N ASN A 96 -9.63 7.48 -4.05
CA ASN A 96 -10.83 7.87 -3.32
C ASN A 96 -11.16 6.87 -2.21
N LEU A 97 -11.00 5.57 -2.51
CA LEU A 97 -11.15 4.52 -1.51
C LEU A 97 -10.13 4.71 -0.38
N LEU A 98 -8.85 4.91 -0.71
CA LEU A 98 -7.80 5.13 0.28
C LEU A 98 -8.12 6.31 1.20
N GLN A 99 -8.51 7.46 0.65
CA GLN A 99 -8.87 8.63 1.46
C GLN A 99 -10.10 8.39 2.34
N LYS A 100 -11.09 7.63 1.86
CA LYS A 100 -12.26 7.25 2.65
C LYS A 100 -11.88 6.34 3.83
N GLU A 101 -11.04 5.33 3.58
CA GLU A 101 -10.60 4.41 4.64
C GLU A 101 -9.70 5.12 5.67
N ILE A 102 -8.80 6.02 5.23
CA ILE A 102 -8.00 6.88 6.13
C ILE A 102 -8.92 7.69 7.06
N ALA A 103 -9.94 8.34 6.51
CA ALA A 103 -10.88 9.13 7.30
C ALA A 103 -11.68 8.27 8.28
N SER A 104 -12.07 7.06 7.86
CA SER A 104 -12.76 6.07 8.70
C SER A 104 -11.90 5.65 9.89
N LEU A 105 -10.63 5.29 9.66
CA LEU A 105 -9.69 4.87 10.69
C LEU A 105 -9.36 6.00 11.67
N ARG A 106 -9.05 7.21 11.17
CA ARG A 106 -8.83 8.38 12.03
C ARG A 106 -10.02 8.66 12.93
N ASN A 107 -11.24 8.53 12.42
CA ASN A 107 -12.44 8.69 13.23
C ASN A 107 -12.58 7.57 14.28
N LYS A 108 -12.40 6.30 13.88
CA LYS A 108 -12.47 5.13 14.76
C LYS A 108 -11.51 5.24 15.95
N TYR A 109 -10.29 5.72 15.70
CA TYR A 109 -9.22 5.79 16.70
C TYR A 109 -9.06 7.17 17.37
N SER A 110 -9.83 8.19 16.97
CA SER A 110 -9.74 9.56 17.50
C SER A 110 -9.89 9.69 19.02
N ASN A 111 -10.69 8.82 19.63
CA ASN A 111 -10.93 8.79 21.08
C ASN A 111 -10.68 7.39 21.66
N ALA A 112 -9.90 6.56 20.96
CA ALA A 112 -9.59 5.23 21.46
C ALA A 112 -8.61 5.35 22.64
N GLU A 113 -9.02 4.83 23.80
CA GLU A 113 -8.14 4.65 24.94
C GLU A 113 -7.46 3.28 24.79
N LEU A 114 -6.34 3.26 24.07
CA LEU A 114 -5.47 2.09 23.95
C LEU A 114 -4.17 2.34 24.72
N ASP A 115 -3.52 1.26 25.14
CA ASP A 115 -2.31 1.29 25.98
C ASP A 115 -1.04 1.75 25.22
N PHE A 116 -1.18 2.25 24.00
CA PHE A 116 -0.09 2.74 23.14
C PHE A 116 -0.51 3.96 22.34
N ASP A 117 0.48 4.63 21.73
CA ASP A 117 0.22 5.75 20.81
C ASP A 117 -0.27 5.25 19.45
N VAL A 118 -1.58 5.00 19.39
CA VAL A 118 -2.28 4.55 18.18
C VAL A 118 -2.09 5.53 17.03
N ASN A 119 -2.02 6.83 17.32
CA ASN A 119 -1.90 7.84 16.28
C ASN A 119 -0.53 7.78 15.61
N ALA A 120 0.54 7.55 16.38
CA ALA A 120 1.87 7.38 15.81
C ALA A 120 1.91 6.23 14.80
N VAL A 121 1.44 5.04 15.19
CA VAL A 121 1.42 3.86 14.31
C VAL A 121 0.47 4.06 13.13
N LEU A 122 -0.72 4.64 13.36
CA LEU A 122 -1.68 4.88 12.29
C LEU A 122 -1.14 5.86 11.24
N GLU A 123 -0.51 6.95 11.64
CA GLU A 123 0.04 7.95 10.71
C GLU A 123 1.26 7.43 9.94
N ASP A 124 2.08 6.56 10.54
CA ASP A 124 3.16 5.86 9.82
C ASP A 124 2.60 4.97 8.70
N VAL A 125 1.58 4.16 9.01
CA VAL A 125 0.94 3.27 8.03
C VAL A 125 0.22 4.07 6.94
N ILE A 126 -0.46 5.17 7.30
CA ILE A 126 -1.07 6.09 6.33
C ILE A 126 -0.01 6.64 5.39
N SER A 127 1.09 7.15 5.93
CA SER A 127 2.20 7.72 5.15
C SER A 127 2.78 6.68 4.17
N SER A 128 2.94 5.43 4.62
CA SER A 128 3.38 4.32 3.78
C SER A 128 2.39 4.03 2.64
N ALA A 129 1.09 4.00 2.91
CA ALA A 129 0.06 3.77 1.91
C ALA A 129 -0.04 4.92 0.88
N GLU A 130 0.07 6.17 1.34
CA GLU A 130 0.11 7.36 0.48
C GLU A 130 1.35 7.37 -0.43
N ASN A 131 2.52 7.00 0.10
CA ASN A 131 3.74 6.84 -0.70
C ASN A 131 3.62 5.70 -1.72
N ALA A 132 2.95 4.60 -1.36
CA ALA A 132 2.74 3.46 -2.27
C ALA A 132 1.84 3.84 -3.45
N ILE A 133 0.72 4.56 -3.21
CA ILE A 133 -0.17 4.99 -4.30
C ILE A 133 0.49 6.04 -5.19
N ASP A 134 1.31 6.92 -4.62
CA ASP A 134 2.08 7.91 -5.37
C ASP A 134 3.20 7.28 -6.20
N THR A 135 3.83 6.23 -5.70
CA THR A 135 4.81 5.45 -6.47
C THR A 135 4.15 4.77 -7.65
N LYS A 136 2.95 4.19 -7.48
CA LYS A 136 2.18 3.62 -8.60
C LYS A 136 1.81 4.67 -9.65
N ASP A 137 1.35 5.85 -9.24
CA ASP A 137 1.10 6.98 -10.14
C ASP A 137 2.37 7.36 -10.90
N HIS A 138 3.51 7.49 -10.23
CA HIS A 138 4.79 7.84 -10.87
C HIS A 138 5.29 6.78 -11.86
N VAL A 139 5.19 5.50 -11.52
CA VAL A 139 5.55 4.40 -12.44
C VAL A 139 4.65 4.43 -13.68
N TRP A 140 3.34 4.60 -13.48
CA TRP A 140 2.40 4.71 -14.60
C TRP A 140 2.69 5.93 -15.48
N ARG A 141 2.93 7.09 -14.87
CA ARG A 141 3.36 8.32 -15.55
C ARG A 141 4.57 8.06 -16.43
N THR A 142 5.61 7.43 -15.89
CA THR A 142 6.86 7.17 -16.62
C THR A 142 6.65 6.24 -17.82
N GLN A 143 5.71 5.30 -17.73
CA GLN A 143 5.40 4.36 -18.81
C GLN A 143 4.51 4.97 -19.89
N TYR A 144 3.52 5.78 -19.50
CA TYR A 144 2.42 6.19 -20.39
C TYR A 144 2.38 7.69 -20.71
N LEU A 145 3.14 8.57 -20.05
CA LEU A 145 3.25 10.00 -20.41
C LEU A 145 4.26 10.25 -21.56
N THR A 146 4.29 9.38 -22.55
CA THR A 146 5.04 9.60 -23.80
C THR A 146 4.25 9.07 -25.00
N LEU A 147 4.28 9.78 -26.13
CA LEU A 147 3.64 9.37 -27.38
C LEU A 147 4.57 8.51 -28.28
N GLY A 148 5.64 7.94 -27.70
CA GLY A 148 6.62 7.12 -28.42
C GLY A 148 7.26 7.85 -29.60
N ASN A 149 7.35 7.17 -30.76
CA ASN A 149 7.90 7.75 -32.00
C ASN A 149 6.84 8.51 -32.81
N GLN A 150 5.67 8.82 -32.22
CA GLN A 150 4.54 9.52 -32.87
C GLN A 150 4.03 8.82 -34.15
N THR A 151 4.28 7.53 -34.30
CA THR A 151 3.73 6.74 -35.39
C THR A 151 2.25 6.45 -35.14
N ARG A 152 1.46 6.30 -36.20
CA ARG A 152 0.00 6.09 -36.05
C ARG A 152 -0.33 4.81 -35.28
N GLU A 153 0.40 3.73 -35.53
CA GLU A 153 0.20 2.45 -34.84
C GLU A 153 0.50 2.56 -33.34
N GLU A 154 1.60 3.21 -32.96
CA GLU A 154 1.94 3.45 -31.56
C GLU A 154 0.93 4.38 -30.88
N ILE A 155 0.44 5.42 -31.57
CA ILE A 155 -0.60 6.32 -31.05
C ILE A 155 -1.92 5.56 -30.83
N HIS A 156 -2.32 4.67 -31.74
CA HIS A 156 -3.51 3.84 -31.56
C HIS A 156 -3.38 2.88 -30.37
N ILE A 157 -2.24 2.18 -30.27
CA ILE A 157 -1.94 1.29 -29.13
C ILE A 157 -1.94 2.07 -27.81
N TRP A 158 -1.34 3.27 -27.80
CA TRP A 158 -1.34 4.15 -26.64
C TRP A 158 -2.75 4.60 -26.25
N LYS A 159 -3.59 4.98 -27.22
CA LYS A 159 -4.99 5.34 -26.98
C LYS A 159 -5.81 4.19 -26.41
N ASP A 160 -5.61 2.97 -26.89
CA ASP A 160 -6.30 1.79 -26.37
C ASP A 160 -5.85 1.48 -24.93
N ASN A 161 -4.56 1.59 -24.64
CA ASN A 161 -4.00 1.35 -23.30
C ASN A 161 -4.38 2.43 -22.28
N THR A 162 -4.63 3.67 -22.73
CA THR A 162 -5.01 4.80 -21.88
C THR A 162 -6.51 5.11 -21.92
N ARG A 163 -7.31 4.21 -22.50
CA ARG A 163 -8.77 4.34 -22.58
C ARG A 163 -9.42 4.28 -21.20
N ILE A 164 -8.96 3.37 -20.35
CA ILE A 164 -9.43 3.22 -18.97
C ILE A 164 -8.31 3.68 -18.06
N LEU A 165 -8.50 4.82 -17.43
CA LEU A 165 -7.53 5.37 -16.48
C LEU A 165 -7.68 4.66 -15.13
N PRO A 166 -6.58 4.15 -14.55
CA PRO A 166 -6.62 3.57 -13.22
C PRO A 166 -7.06 4.58 -12.15
N ALA A 167 -7.82 4.11 -11.16
CA ALA A 167 -8.35 4.94 -10.07
C ALA A 167 -7.28 5.44 -9.08
N PHE A 168 -6.06 4.89 -9.13
CA PHE A 168 -4.94 5.35 -8.29
C PHE A 168 -4.27 6.64 -8.82
N LEU A 169 -4.55 7.03 -10.06
CA LEU A 169 -3.92 8.18 -10.69
C LEU A 169 -4.31 9.50 -10.02
N LYS A 170 -3.34 10.42 -9.94
CA LYS A 170 -3.63 11.79 -9.49
C LYS A 170 -4.41 12.55 -10.56
N GLN A 171 -5.20 13.54 -10.13
CA GLN A 171 -5.93 14.42 -11.03
C GLN A 171 -5.00 15.12 -12.04
N GLU A 172 -3.82 15.54 -11.60
CA GLU A 172 -2.79 16.11 -12.47
C GLU A 172 -2.35 15.14 -13.58
N THR A 173 -2.25 13.84 -13.28
CA THR A 173 -1.92 12.80 -14.26
C THR A 173 -3.01 12.66 -15.30
N ILE A 174 -4.27 12.65 -14.84
CA ILE A 174 -5.45 12.54 -15.70
C ILE A 174 -5.49 13.72 -16.68
N GLU A 175 -5.26 14.94 -16.19
CA GLU A 175 -5.22 16.15 -17.02
C GLU A 175 -4.06 16.12 -18.03
N ALA A 176 -2.89 15.63 -17.63
CA ALA A 176 -1.76 15.48 -18.53
C ALA A 176 -2.04 14.45 -19.64
N VAL A 177 -2.69 13.33 -19.32
CA VAL A 177 -3.10 12.33 -20.31
C VAL A 177 -4.13 12.90 -21.28
N GLU A 178 -5.09 13.68 -20.79
CA GLU A 178 -6.10 14.30 -21.66
C GLU A 178 -5.48 15.29 -22.65
N LYS A 179 -4.49 16.07 -22.20
CA LYS A 179 -3.69 16.93 -23.11
C LYS A 179 -2.97 16.11 -24.17
N MET A 180 -2.34 14.99 -23.79
CA MET A 180 -1.68 14.11 -24.76
C MET A 180 -2.66 13.43 -25.71
N LYS A 181 -3.91 13.15 -25.30
CA LYS A 181 -4.94 12.64 -26.20
C LYS A 181 -5.28 13.64 -27.30
N VAL A 182 -5.40 14.93 -26.93
CA VAL A 182 -5.60 16.01 -27.91
C VAL A 182 -4.41 16.11 -28.87
N GLU A 183 -3.18 16.05 -28.36
CA GLU A 183 -1.97 16.07 -29.20
C GLU A 183 -1.91 14.86 -30.15
N ALA A 184 -2.21 13.66 -29.65
CA ALA A 184 -2.30 12.45 -30.44
C ALA A 184 -3.33 12.58 -31.58
N ASP A 185 -4.51 13.13 -31.30
CA ASP A 185 -5.55 13.36 -32.31
C ASP A 185 -5.12 14.37 -33.37
N GLN A 186 -4.37 15.41 -32.98
CA GLN A 186 -3.80 16.36 -33.93
C GLN A 186 -2.77 15.71 -34.85
N ILE A 187 -1.90 14.85 -34.32
CA ILE A 187 -0.90 14.12 -35.12
C ILE A 187 -1.59 13.20 -36.13
N VAL A 188 -2.59 12.43 -35.68
CA VAL A 188 -3.34 11.53 -36.56
C VAL A 188 -4.08 12.32 -37.64
N SER A 189 -4.77 13.39 -37.28
CA SER A 189 -5.50 14.25 -38.23
C SER A 189 -4.57 14.87 -39.27
N LYS A 190 -3.44 15.44 -38.84
CA LYS A 190 -2.43 16.01 -39.73
C LYS A 190 -1.90 14.96 -40.70
N ALA A 191 -1.58 13.77 -40.20
CA ALA A 191 -1.09 12.69 -41.02
C ALA A 191 -2.15 12.23 -42.04
N MET A 192 -3.43 12.15 -41.68
CA MET A 192 -4.51 11.82 -42.63
C MET A 192 -4.64 12.88 -43.73
N ILE A 193 -4.53 14.16 -43.40
CA ILE A 193 -4.54 15.25 -44.40
C ILE A 193 -3.34 15.11 -45.35
N GLU A 194 -2.16 14.82 -44.82
CA GLU A 194 -0.95 14.59 -45.61
C GLU A 194 -1.12 13.41 -46.58
N ASP A 195 -1.74 12.30 -46.14
CA ASP A 195 -2.05 11.17 -47.02
C ASP A 195 -3.01 11.58 -48.14
N VAL A 196 -4.10 12.29 -47.83
CA VAL A 196 -5.07 12.75 -48.84
C VAL A 196 -4.37 13.63 -49.87
N VAL A 197 -3.52 14.56 -49.42
CA VAL A 197 -2.74 15.43 -50.32
C VAL A 197 -1.75 14.60 -51.15
N PHE A 198 -1.10 13.61 -50.56
CA PHE A 198 -0.16 12.72 -51.27
C PHE A 198 -0.85 11.91 -52.36
N TYR A 199 -1.97 11.27 -52.06
CA TYR A 199 -2.75 10.51 -53.03
C TYR A 199 -3.33 11.43 -54.11
N PHE A 200 -3.82 12.62 -53.74
CA PHE A 200 -4.30 13.61 -54.70
C PHE A 200 -3.20 14.04 -55.68
N LYS A 201 -1.95 14.21 -55.20
CA LYS A 201 -0.78 14.49 -56.05
C LYS A 201 -0.34 13.31 -56.91
N LYS A 202 -0.74 12.06 -56.63
CA LYS A 202 -0.44 10.92 -57.50
C LYS A 202 -1.43 10.74 -58.66
N LEU A 203 -2.63 11.30 -58.54
CA LEU A 203 -3.65 11.27 -59.60
C LEU A 203 -3.18 12.02 -60.84
N ASN A 204 -3.64 11.58 -62.01
CA ASN A 204 -3.39 12.27 -63.28
C ASN A 204 -4.26 13.56 -63.39
N PRO A 205 -3.97 14.48 -64.34
CA PRO A 205 -4.64 15.79 -64.39
C PRO A 205 -6.17 15.71 -64.54
N GLU A 206 -6.67 14.73 -65.31
CA GLU A 206 -8.11 14.51 -65.48
C GLU A 206 -8.77 13.96 -64.20
N GLU A 207 -8.13 12.98 -63.54
CA GLU A 207 -8.59 12.44 -62.25
C GLU A 207 -8.59 13.51 -61.16
N ARG A 208 -7.58 14.38 -61.09
CA ARG A 208 -7.53 15.49 -60.13
C ARG A 208 -8.69 16.46 -60.32
N THR A 209 -9.00 16.79 -61.59
CA THR A 209 -10.10 17.71 -61.94
C THR A 209 -11.45 17.10 -61.54
N ARG A 210 -11.63 15.79 -61.78
CA ARG A 210 -12.83 15.05 -61.39
C ARG A 210 -12.95 14.88 -59.87
N CYS A 211 -11.83 14.68 -59.18
CA CYS A 211 -11.78 14.57 -57.72
C CYS A 211 -12.10 15.92 -57.03
N LEU A 212 -11.59 17.03 -57.57
CA LEU A 212 -11.97 18.38 -57.11
C LEU A 212 -13.46 18.66 -57.37
N ALA A 213 -13.99 18.29 -58.53
CA ALA A 213 -15.41 18.44 -58.81
C ALA A 213 -16.28 17.68 -57.80
N LEU A 214 -15.94 16.42 -57.49
CA LEU A 214 -16.66 15.61 -56.49
C LEU A 214 -16.55 16.18 -55.07
N LEU A 215 -15.37 16.67 -54.67
CA LEU A 215 -15.17 17.30 -53.36
C LEU A 215 -15.95 18.63 -53.22
N MET A 216 -16.11 19.37 -54.31
CA MET A 216 -16.89 20.62 -54.30
C MET A 216 -18.40 20.37 -54.38
N SER A 217 -18.87 19.36 -55.11
CA SER A 217 -20.29 18.99 -55.14
C SER A 217 -20.81 18.47 -53.80
N ASN A 218 -19.98 17.74 -53.03
CA ASN A 218 -20.36 17.26 -51.70
C ASN A 218 -20.39 18.36 -50.61
N ASN A 219 -19.85 19.56 -50.87
CA ASN A 219 -19.96 20.70 -49.97
C ASN A 219 -21.23 21.53 -50.19
N GLU A 220 -22.03 21.24 -51.23
CA GLU A 220 -23.30 21.92 -51.50
C GLU A 220 -24.52 21.23 -50.84
N GLU A 221 -24.33 20.06 -50.21
CA GLU A 221 -25.39 19.30 -49.50
C GLU A 221 -25.32 19.40 -47.95
N CYS A 222 -24.52 20.32 -47.39
CA CYS A 222 -24.52 20.66 -45.95
C CYS A 222 -25.16 22.02 -45.68
#